data_AF-A0A4U3CEP2-F1
#
_entry.id   AF-A0A4U3CEP2-F1
#
_cell.length_a   1.000
_cell.length_b   1.000
_cell.length_c   1.000
_cell.angle_alpha   90.00
_cell.angle_beta   90.00
_cell.angle_gamma   90.00
#
_symmetry.space_group_name_H-M   'P 1'
#
loop_
_entity.id
_entity.type
_entity.pdbx_description
1 polymer ?
#
loop_
_entity_poly.entity_id
_entity_poly.type
_entity_poly.pdbx_seq_one_letter_code
_entity_poly.pdbx_strand_id
1 'polypeptide(L)'
;MAIDERDLDGVLGGYLLLRDPVGSDPDNSQAHGSCFDRVSAFSEGHDGGVTFCRDDFGPDRLSTAETFDQDELADRGNAAYVATLRIVDDTLPPFWRDVLLRGFGREFDEPAIRPFDRVPPPCGTEELDLTFCAADSTVYYDETELVRPAYQQLGTSRSPPPSPSPTRSPPARSSACRSMTRPPPARRSASPAGTRPRSSAVPSPALPGSGSAPATSMKP
;
A
#
# COMPACT_ATOMS: atom_id res chain seq x y z
N MET A 1 3.28 -0.73 -27.66
CA MET A 1 3.47 0.70 -27.35
C MET A 1 4.27 0.73 -26.07
N ALA A 2 5.53 1.14 -26.12
CA ALA A 2 6.36 1.29 -24.93
C ALA A 2 6.22 2.73 -24.44
N ILE A 3 6.04 2.92 -23.14
CA ILE A 3 6.04 4.23 -22.48
C ILE A 3 7.52 4.60 -22.26
N ASP A 4 7.94 5.81 -22.64
CA ASP A 4 9.26 6.35 -22.29
C ASP A 4 9.30 6.72 -20.80
N GLU A 5 10.48 6.72 -20.17
CA GLU A 5 10.66 7.02 -18.74
C GLU A 5 10.02 8.36 -18.35
N ARG A 6 10.10 9.38 -19.22
CA ARG A 6 9.47 10.68 -18.97
C ARG A 6 7.94 10.63 -19.02
N ASP A 7 7.39 9.79 -19.89
CA ASP A 7 5.94 9.59 -19.96
C ASP A 7 5.46 8.75 -18.76
N LEU A 8 6.32 7.87 -18.23
CA LEU A 8 6.05 7.07 -17.04
C LEU A 8 5.84 7.95 -15.80
N ASP A 9 6.70 8.95 -15.59
CA ASP A 9 6.56 9.90 -14.48
C ASP A 9 5.25 10.68 -14.56
N GLY A 10 4.87 11.12 -15.77
CA GLY A 10 3.61 11.82 -16.00
C GLY A 10 2.38 10.96 -15.72
N VAL A 11 2.41 9.70 -16.15
CA VAL A 11 1.35 8.71 -15.90
C VAL A 11 1.25 8.40 -14.41
N LEU A 12 2.38 8.12 -13.74
CA LEU A 12 2.43 7.83 -12.31
C LEU A 12 1.91 9.03 -11.50
N GLY A 13 2.36 10.24 -11.82
CA GLY A 13 1.89 11.47 -11.17
C GLY A 13 0.37 11.65 -11.31
N GLY A 14 -0.18 11.42 -12.51
CA GLY A 14 -1.63 11.46 -12.74
C GLY A 14 -2.39 10.39 -11.96
N TYR A 15 -1.85 9.17 -11.89
CA TYR A 15 -2.44 8.07 -11.13
C TYR A 15 -2.47 8.36 -9.62
N LEU A 16 -1.44 9.02 -9.08
CA LEU A 16 -1.39 9.37 -7.65
C LEU A 16 -2.41 10.45 -7.25
N LEU A 17 -2.93 11.24 -8.19
CA LEU A 17 -4.02 12.19 -7.94
C LEU A 17 -5.38 11.50 -7.75
N LEU A 18 -5.55 10.30 -8.30
CA LEU A 18 -6.74 9.45 -8.12
C LEU A 18 -6.64 8.71 -6.78
N ARG A 19 -6.75 9.48 -5.69
CA ARG A 19 -6.69 8.95 -4.33
C ARG A 19 -8.04 9.02 -3.63
N ASP A 20 -8.25 8.08 -2.73
CA ASP A 20 -9.34 8.16 -1.77
C ASP A 20 -9.11 9.29 -0.75
N PRO A 21 -10.17 9.81 -0.12
CA PRO A 21 -10.02 10.65 1.06
C PRO A 21 -9.14 9.97 2.12
N VAL A 22 -8.31 10.77 2.79
CA VAL A 22 -7.47 10.30 3.91
C VAL A 22 -8.35 9.69 5.01
N GLY A 23 -7.97 8.51 5.52
CA GLY A 23 -8.72 7.77 6.54
C GLY A 23 -9.95 7.03 6.02
N SER A 24 -10.09 6.85 4.70
CA SER A 24 -11.17 6.03 4.13
C SER A 24 -11.02 4.56 4.52
N ASP A 25 -12.15 3.87 4.66
CA ASP A 25 -12.22 2.43 4.93
C ASP A 25 -11.56 1.63 3.78
N PRO A 26 -10.46 0.90 4.04
CA PRO A 26 -9.76 0.12 3.03
C PRO A 26 -10.56 -1.09 2.54
N ASP A 27 -11.56 -1.56 3.30
CA ASP A 27 -12.40 -2.71 2.92
C ASP A 27 -13.56 -2.29 1.99
N ASN A 28 -13.69 -0.99 1.68
CA ASN A 28 -14.67 -0.54 0.71
C ASN A 28 -14.35 -1.10 -0.67
N SER A 29 -15.36 -1.68 -1.34
CA SER A 29 -15.24 -2.20 -2.71
C SER A 29 -14.76 -1.19 -3.77
N GLN A 30 -14.71 0.10 -3.44
CA GLN A 30 -14.19 1.18 -4.29
C GLN A 30 -12.91 1.82 -3.73
N ALA A 31 -12.29 1.22 -2.70
CA ALA A 31 -11.02 1.68 -2.17
C ALA A 31 -9.89 1.38 -3.17
N HIS A 32 -9.00 2.35 -3.33
CA HIS A 32 -7.81 2.30 -4.17
C HIS A 32 -6.53 2.08 -3.34
N GLY A 33 -6.67 2.00 -2.01
CA GLY A 33 -5.56 1.83 -1.07
C GLY A 33 -4.78 3.12 -0.78
N SER A 34 -3.66 2.97 -0.08
CA SER A 34 -2.75 4.05 0.26
C SER A 34 -1.92 4.49 -0.96
N CYS A 35 -1.10 5.53 -0.79
CA CYS A 35 -0.15 5.92 -1.83
C CYS A 35 0.82 4.77 -2.16
N PHE A 36 1.31 4.06 -1.13
CA PHE A 36 2.21 2.93 -1.30
C PHE A 36 1.55 1.78 -2.06
N ASP A 37 0.28 1.47 -1.76
CA ASP A 37 -0.49 0.44 -2.47
C ASP A 37 -0.63 0.76 -3.95
N ARG A 38 -0.93 2.02 -4.28
CA ARG A 38 -1.05 2.49 -5.67
C ARG A 38 0.28 2.44 -6.41
N VAL A 39 1.38 2.93 -5.82
CA VAL A 39 2.70 2.88 -6.46
C VAL A 39 3.12 1.43 -6.70
N SER A 40 2.99 0.57 -5.70
CA SER A 40 3.35 -0.84 -5.83
C SER A 40 2.48 -1.56 -6.86
N ALA A 41 1.16 -1.32 -6.89
CA ALA A 41 0.25 -1.89 -7.89
C ALA A 41 0.60 -1.44 -9.32
N PHE A 42 0.98 -0.18 -9.48
CA PHE A 42 1.43 0.36 -10.75
C PHE A 42 2.72 -0.31 -11.22
N SER A 43 3.76 -0.39 -10.36
CA SER A 43 5.03 -1.04 -10.69
C SER A 43 4.85 -2.52 -11.02
N GLU A 44 4.05 -3.23 -10.24
CA GLU A 44 3.68 -4.64 -10.48
C GLU A 44 3.04 -4.85 -11.86
N GLY A 45 2.08 -4.00 -12.23
CA GLY A 45 1.45 -4.05 -13.55
C GLY A 45 2.35 -3.62 -14.70
N HIS A 46 3.23 -2.65 -14.47
CA HIS A 46 4.22 -2.19 -15.44
C HIS A 46 5.26 -3.27 -15.74
N ASP A 47 5.84 -3.87 -14.70
CA ASP A 47 6.94 -4.85 -14.82
C ASP A 47 6.43 -6.26 -15.12
N GLY A 48 5.33 -6.67 -14.49
CA GLY A 48 4.71 -7.99 -14.65
C GLY A 48 3.72 -8.09 -15.81
N GLY A 49 3.32 -6.96 -16.38
CA GLY A 49 2.34 -6.87 -17.46
C GLY A 49 0.94 -7.37 -17.08
N VAL A 50 0.09 -7.56 -18.09
CA VAL A 50 -1.33 -7.90 -17.91
C VAL A 50 -1.57 -9.22 -17.17
N THR A 51 -0.63 -10.16 -17.25
CA THR A 51 -0.77 -11.48 -16.60
C THR A 51 -0.68 -11.35 -15.08
N PHE A 52 0.24 -10.51 -14.59
CA PHE A 52 0.35 -10.23 -13.16
C PHE A 52 -0.96 -9.63 -12.62
N CYS A 53 -1.52 -8.65 -13.33
CA CYS A 53 -2.81 -8.04 -12.95
C CYS A 53 -3.98 -9.04 -12.93
N ARG A 54 -3.93 -10.10 -13.72
CA ARG A 54 -5.01 -11.10 -13.80
C ARG A 54 -4.87 -12.16 -12.71
N ASP A 55 -3.65 -12.63 -12.49
CA ASP A 55 -3.40 -13.85 -11.72
C ASP A 55 -2.86 -13.56 -10.31
N ASP A 56 -2.13 -12.46 -10.13
CA ASP A 56 -1.39 -12.13 -8.91
C ASP A 56 -1.93 -10.87 -8.19
N PHE A 57 -2.84 -10.13 -8.82
CA PHE A 57 -3.50 -8.97 -8.22
C PHE A 57 -4.82 -9.37 -7.54
N GLY A 58 -4.69 -9.98 -6.36
CA GLY A 58 -5.80 -10.57 -5.60
C GLY A 58 -5.94 -10.05 -4.16
N PRO A 59 -6.93 -10.54 -3.41
CA PRO A 59 -7.21 -10.12 -2.03
C PRO A 59 -6.11 -10.48 -1.03
N ASP A 60 -5.23 -11.42 -1.38
CA ASP A 60 -4.10 -11.84 -0.53
C ASP A 60 -2.91 -10.88 -0.61
N ARG A 61 -2.99 -9.85 -1.45
CA ARG A 61 -1.97 -8.82 -1.58
C ARG A 61 -1.86 -8.05 -0.26
N LEU A 62 -0.63 -7.79 0.17
CA LEU A 62 -0.38 -6.93 1.32
C LEU A 62 -0.88 -5.52 1.02
N SER A 63 -1.87 -5.06 1.78
CA SER A 63 -2.36 -3.69 1.77
C SER A 63 -1.73 -2.93 2.93
N THR A 64 -1.25 -1.71 2.66
CA THR A 64 -0.77 -0.80 3.70
C THR A 64 -1.79 0.28 4.05
N ALA A 65 -2.98 0.26 3.45
CA ALA A 65 -4.07 1.14 3.81
C ALA A 65 -4.75 0.67 5.10
N GLU A 66 -5.01 1.61 6.01
CA GLU A 66 -5.68 1.35 7.28
C GLU A 66 -6.78 2.39 7.54
N THR A 67 -7.80 1.98 8.30
CA THR A 67 -8.83 2.89 8.80
C THR A 67 -8.26 3.70 9.95
N PHE A 68 -8.46 5.02 9.91
CA PHE A 68 -8.01 5.89 10.99
C PHE A 68 -8.95 5.83 12.20
N ASP A 69 -8.36 5.88 13.39
CA ASP A 69 -9.07 6.17 14.62
C ASP A 69 -9.43 7.66 14.74
N GLN A 70 -10.06 8.06 15.86
CA GLN A 70 -10.50 9.45 16.03
C GLN A 70 -9.35 10.44 16.17
N ASP A 71 -8.24 10.03 16.77
CA ASP A 71 -7.07 10.89 17.00
C ASP A 71 -6.32 11.06 15.66
N GLU A 72 -6.19 9.99 14.89
CA GLU A 72 -5.61 10.01 13.55
C GLU A 72 -6.46 10.83 12.58
N LEU A 73 -7.79 10.77 12.64
CA LEU A 73 -8.67 11.62 11.83
C LEU A 73 -8.49 13.11 12.16
N ALA A 74 -8.23 13.45 13.43
CA ALA A 74 -8.03 14.84 13.85
C ALA A 74 -6.80 15.47 13.18
N ASP A 75 -5.70 14.71 13.11
CA ASP A 75 -4.43 15.15 12.53
C ASP A 75 -4.17 14.61 11.11
N ARG A 76 -5.19 13.96 10.51
CA ARG A 76 -5.13 13.33 9.18
C ARG A 76 -3.98 12.31 9.05
N GLY A 77 -3.70 11.56 10.11
CA GLY A 77 -2.67 10.53 10.17
C GLY A 77 -1.25 11.09 10.14
N ASN A 78 -1.06 12.39 10.36
CA ASN A 78 0.28 12.96 10.44
C ASN A 78 0.90 12.63 11.80
N ALA A 79 2.05 11.96 11.78
CA ALA A 79 2.83 11.75 12.99
C ALA A 79 3.41 13.07 13.51
N ALA A 80 3.43 13.25 14.84
CA ALA A 80 4.18 14.33 15.47
C ALA A 80 5.69 14.24 15.10
N TYR A 81 6.40 15.37 15.12
CA TYR A 81 7.81 15.43 14.69
C TYR A 81 8.70 14.36 15.36
N VAL A 82 8.64 14.26 16.70
CA VAL A 82 9.43 13.27 17.45
C VAL A 82 9.00 11.83 17.11
N ALA A 83 7.70 11.61 16.89
CA ALA A 83 7.20 10.31 16.46
C ALA A 83 7.67 9.95 15.05
N THR A 84 7.79 10.93 14.15
CA THR A 84 8.31 10.76 12.78
C THR A 84 9.76 10.28 12.81
N LEU A 85 10.61 10.92 13.63
CA LEU A 85 12.01 10.47 13.81
C LEU A 85 12.07 9.05 14.36
N ARG A 86 11.23 8.72 15.35
CA ARG A 86 11.16 7.36 15.89
C ARG A 86 10.72 6.34 14.84
N ILE A 87 9.74 6.66 13.99
CA ILE A 87 9.30 5.78 12.89
C ILE A 87 10.48 5.50 11.96
N VAL A 88 11.29 6.50 11.62
CA VAL A 88 12.49 6.31 10.79
C VAL A 88 13.47 5.33 11.44
N ASP A 89 13.79 5.55 12.72
CA ASP A 89 14.69 4.69 13.49
C ASP A 89 14.17 3.25 13.61
N ASP A 90 12.86 3.07 13.80
CA ASP A 90 12.25 1.76 14.04
C ASP A 90 12.03 0.96 12.74
N THR A 91 11.84 1.64 11.59
CA THR A 91 11.37 0.99 10.35
C THR A 91 12.45 0.84 9.28
N LEU A 92 13.36 1.81 9.12
CA LEU A 92 14.38 1.72 8.07
C LEU A 92 15.35 0.56 8.29
N PRO A 93 15.88 0.33 9.50
CA PRO A 93 16.85 -0.74 9.68
C PRO A 93 16.34 -2.15 9.39
N PRO A 94 15.16 -2.60 9.90
CA PRO A 94 14.67 -3.92 9.55
C PRO A 94 14.36 -4.03 8.04
N PHE A 95 13.88 -2.97 7.40
CA PHE A 95 13.67 -2.93 5.95
C PHE A 95 14.99 -3.17 5.18
N TRP A 96 16.03 -2.37 5.44
CA TRP A 96 17.30 -2.49 4.72
C TRP A 96 18.02 -3.79 5.00
N ARG A 97 17.90 -4.31 6.22
CA ARG A 97 18.42 -5.63 6.59
C ARG A 97 17.80 -6.74 5.75
N ASP A 98 16.48 -6.72 5.55
CA ASP A 98 15.80 -7.72 4.72
C ASP A 98 16.15 -7.56 3.23
N VAL A 99 16.07 -6.33 2.70
CA VAL A 99 16.33 -6.03 1.28
C VAL A 99 17.76 -6.39 0.88
N LEU A 100 18.77 -5.99 1.66
CA LEU A 100 20.17 -6.25 1.34
C LEU A 100 20.52 -7.73 1.47
N LEU A 101 19.95 -8.42 2.47
CA LEU A 101 20.16 -9.84 2.64
C LEU A 101 19.55 -10.65 1.49
N ARG A 102 18.29 -10.37 1.12
CA ARG A 102 17.61 -11.13 0.04
C ARG A 102 18.12 -10.77 -1.34
N GLY A 103 18.33 -9.48 -1.62
CA GLY A 103 18.72 -9.00 -2.95
C GLY A 103 20.19 -9.25 -3.26
N PHE A 104 21.06 -9.19 -2.25
CA PHE A 104 22.51 -9.18 -2.46
C PHE A 104 23.28 -10.20 -1.60
N GLY A 105 22.61 -10.92 -0.69
CA GLY A 105 23.29 -11.83 0.24
C GLY A 105 24.21 -11.10 1.21
N ARG A 106 23.94 -9.82 1.49
CA ARG A 106 24.79 -8.97 2.34
C ARG A 106 24.06 -8.61 3.62
N GLU A 107 24.77 -8.73 4.74
CA GLU A 107 24.31 -8.16 6.00
C GLU A 107 24.35 -6.63 5.90
N PHE A 108 23.35 -5.99 6.51
CA PHE A 108 23.28 -4.55 6.66
C PHE A 108 23.86 -4.16 8.02
N ASP A 109 24.98 -3.44 7.99
CA ASP A 109 25.53 -2.80 9.18
C ASP A 109 24.82 -1.45 9.37
N GLU A 110 23.93 -1.41 10.37
CA GLU A 110 23.02 -0.30 10.60
C GLU A 110 23.79 0.92 11.13
N PRO A 111 23.74 2.07 10.44
CA PRO A 111 24.37 3.27 10.95
C PRO A 111 23.52 3.86 12.08
N ALA A 112 24.19 4.49 13.06
CA ALA A 112 23.46 5.36 13.98
C ALA A 112 22.91 6.58 13.22
N ILE A 113 21.76 7.09 13.63
CA ILE A 113 21.18 8.31 13.08
C ILE A 113 21.19 9.38 14.18
N ARG A 114 21.82 10.54 13.91
CA ARG A 114 22.02 11.58 14.92
C ARG A 114 21.77 12.98 14.37
N PRO A 115 21.06 13.85 15.12
CA PRO A 115 20.95 15.25 14.75
C PRO A 115 22.25 16.01 15.05
N PHE A 116 22.47 17.09 14.31
CA PHE A 116 23.29 18.23 14.71
C PHE A 116 22.50 19.53 14.48
N ASP A 117 23.01 20.64 15.01
CA ASP A 117 22.40 21.97 14.82
C ASP A 117 23.42 22.90 14.18
N ARG A 118 23.27 23.14 12.86
CA ARG A 118 24.06 24.05 12.00
C ARG A 118 25.53 23.74 11.83
N VAL A 119 26.17 23.22 12.87
CA VAL A 119 27.60 22.88 12.86
C VAL A 119 27.72 21.38 12.60
N PRO A 120 28.16 20.98 11.39
CA PRO A 120 28.31 19.59 11.02
C PRO A 120 29.42 18.89 11.81
N PRO A 121 29.42 17.54 11.87
CA PRO A 121 30.51 16.78 12.44
C PRO A 121 31.81 16.99 11.63
N PRO A 122 33.00 16.65 12.18
CA PRO A 122 34.29 16.84 11.49
C PRO A 122 34.43 16.14 10.13
N CYS A 123 33.62 15.11 9.86
CA CYS A 123 33.60 14.40 8.58
C CYS A 123 32.73 15.09 7.52
N GLY A 124 31.89 16.05 7.92
CA GLY A 124 30.94 16.77 7.08
C GLY A 124 31.46 18.16 6.69
N THR A 125 30.65 18.85 5.89
CA THR A 125 30.92 20.21 5.43
C THR A 125 29.68 21.08 5.68
N GLU A 126 29.88 22.37 5.91
CA GLU A 126 28.79 23.35 6.14
C GLU A 126 27.81 23.46 4.94
N GLU A 127 28.18 22.95 3.76
CA GLU A 127 27.32 22.92 2.57
C GLU A 127 26.33 21.74 2.56
N LEU A 128 26.52 20.75 3.45
CA LEU A 128 25.75 19.52 3.48
C LEU A 128 25.01 19.40 4.81
N ASP A 129 23.70 19.59 4.77
CA ASP A 129 22.82 19.37 5.92
C ASP A 129 22.56 17.88 6.23
N LEU A 130 23.21 16.97 5.50
CA LEU A 130 23.16 15.53 5.69
C LEU A 130 24.53 14.93 5.35
N THR A 131 25.08 14.09 6.22
CA THR A 131 26.41 13.49 6.03
C THR A 131 26.49 12.11 6.67
N PHE A 132 27.24 11.20 6.05
CA PHE A 132 27.61 9.92 6.65
C PHE A 132 29.08 9.92 7.07
N CYS A 133 29.33 9.73 8.37
CA CYS A 133 30.66 9.56 8.94
C CYS A 133 31.04 8.07 9.00
N ALA A 134 31.97 7.65 8.15
CA ALA A 134 32.44 6.26 8.15
C ALA A 134 33.24 5.86 9.41
N ALA A 135 33.84 6.84 10.12
CA ALA A 135 34.67 6.59 11.28
C ALA A 135 33.90 6.04 12.49
N ASP A 136 32.62 6.41 12.62
CA ASP A 136 31.72 6.02 13.70
C ASP A 136 30.41 5.41 13.18
N SER A 137 30.33 5.13 11.88
CA SER A 137 29.14 4.60 11.20
C SER A 137 27.87 5.39 11.54
N THR A 138 27.91 6.72 11.42
CA THR A 138 26.79 7.58 11.79
C THR A 138 26.32 8.46 10.64
N VAL A 139 25.01 8.46 10.39
CA VAL A 139 24.33 9.45 9.55
C VAL A 139 23.94 10.64 10.43
N TYR A 140 24.56 11.79 10.13
CA TYR A 140 24.31 13.07 10.75
C TYR A 140 23.38 13.91 9.88
N TYR A 141 22.36 14.52 10.48
CA TYR A 141 21.45 15.44 9.78
C TYR A 141 21.28 16.75 10.54
N ASP A 142 21.15 17.87 9.82
CA ASP A 142 20.84 19.15 10.42
C ASP A 142 19.37 19.17 10.84
N GLU A 143 19.13 19.26 12.12
CA GLU A 143 17.77 19.31 12.65
C GLU A 143 17.10 20.67 12.37
N THR A 144 17.84 21.76 12.39
CA THR A 144 17.30 23.12 12.36
C THR A 144 17.09 23.65 10.94
N GLU A 145 18.05 23.43 10.06
CA GLU A 145 18.04 23.99 8.71
C GLU A 145 17.50 22.99 7.67
N LEU A 146 17.54 21.67 7.94
CA LEU A 146 17.00 20.65 7.04
C LEU A 146 15.73 19.98 7.56
N VAL A 147 15.80 19.21 8.65
CA VAL A 147 14.73 18.24 8.97
C VAL A 147 13.49 18.91 9.56
N ARG A 148 13.62 19.93 10.43
CA ARG A 148 12.45 20.67 10.94
C ARG A 148 11.72 21.48 9.85
N PRO A 149 12.40 22.26 8.99
CA PRO A 149 11.74 22.94 7.89
C PRO A 149 11.05 21.96 6.93
N ALA A 150 11.70 20.84 6.59
CA ALA A 150 11.10 19.79 5.76
C ALA A 150 9.81 19.23 6.40
N TYR A 151 9.85 18.89 7.69
CA TYR A 151 8.67 18.41 8.42
C TYR A 151 7.52 19.43 8.39
N GLN A 152 7.81 20.72 8.61
CA GLN A 152 6.80 21.77 8.56
C GLN A 152 6.20 21.94 7.17
N GLN A 153 7.01 21.91 6.11
CA GLN A 153 6.53 22.05 4.73
C GLN A 153 5.68 20.86 4.29
N LEU A 154 6.07 19.64 4.67
CA LEU A 154 5.38 18.41 4.26
C LEU A 154 4.14 18.13 5.13
N GLY A 155 4.24 18.32 6.44
CA GLY A 155 3.14 18.11 7.39
C GLY A 155 2.00 19.14 7.27
N THR A 156 2.28 20.32 6.70
CA THR A 156 1.26 21.35 6.43
C THR A 156 0.69 21.30 5.01
N SER A 157 1.02 20.27 4.21
CA SER A 157 0.55 20.15 2.83
C SER A 157 -1.00 20.05 2.79
N ARG A 158 -1.55 21.23 2.50
CA ARG A 158 -2.95 21.66 2.51
C ARG A 158 -3.79 20.86 1.52
N SER A 159 -4.30 19.71 1.96
CA SER A 159 -5.57 19.23 1.39
C SER A 159 -6.66 20.21 1.87
N PRO A 160 -7.45 20.85 0.97
CA PRO A 160 -8.62 21.60 1.41
C PRO A 160 -9.50 20.67 2.26
N PRO A 161 -10.24 21.19 3.25
CA PRO A 161 -11.20 20.37 3.98
C PRO A 161 -12.10 19.66 2.96
N PRO A 162 -12.51 18.40 3.21
CA PRO A 162 -13.45 17.73 2.33
C PRO A 162 -14.64 18.67 2.15
N SER A 163 -14.97 18.98 0.90
CA SER A 163 -16.22 19.69 0.62
C SER A 163 -17.32 18.86 1.29
N PRO A 164 -18.26 19.46 2.05
CA PRO A 164 -19.36 18.70 2.60
C PRO A 164 -20.00 17.96 1.43
N SER A 165 -20.03 16.62 1.51
CA SER A 165 -20.73 15.80 0.54
C SER A 165 -22.09 16.44 0.33
N PRO A 166 -22.50 16.77 -0.91
CA PRO A 166 -23.88 17.16 -1.12
C PRO A 166 -24.71 16.04 -0.51
N THR A 167 -25.52 16.38 0.49
CA THR A 167 -26.51 15.46 1.05
C THR A 167 -27.24 14.89 -0.13
N ARG A 168 -26.88 13.66 -0.52
CA ARG A 168 -27.56 12.94 -1.57
C ARG A 168 -28.94 12.74 -0.99
N SER A 169 -29.86 13.61 -1.38
CA SER A 169 -31.27 13.30 -1.24
C SER A 169 -31.44 11.91 -1.83
N PRO A 170 -32.19 11.01 -1.14
CA PRO A 170 -32.42 9.69 -1.68
C PRO A 170 -32.87 9.86 -3.13
N PRO A 171 -32.34 9.08 -4.08
CA PRO A 171 -32.72 9.25 -5.47
C PRO A 171 -34.24 9.18 -5.52
N ALA A 172 -34.87 10.25 -5.99
CA ALA A 172 -36.26 10.19 -6.43
C ALA A 172 -36.33 8.98 -7.33
N ARG A 173 -37.15 7.99 -6.96
CA ARG A 173 -37.31 6.73 -7.70
C ARG A 173 -37.46 7.08 -9.17
N SER A 174 -36.40 6.87 -9.95
CA SER A 174 -36.46 7.03 -11.38
C SER A 174 -37.45 5.99 -11.88
N SER A 175 -38.62 6.47 -12.30
CA SER A 175 -39.65 5.70 -12.99
C SER A 175 -39.24 5.29 -14.40
N ALA A 176 -37.97 5.45 -14.78
CA ALA A 176 -37.47 5.15 -16.13
C ALA A 176 -37.14 3.67 -16.38
N CYS A 177 -37.28 2.77 -15.39
CA CYS A 177 -37.22 1.31 -15.61
C CYS A 177 -38.59 0.64 -15.37
N ARG A 178 -39.67 1.24 -15.88
CA ARG A 178 -41.00 0.62 -15.90
C ARG A 178 -41.63 0.66 -17.29
N SER A 179 -40.88 0.23 -18.29
CA SER A 179 -41.38 0.01 -19.65
C SER A 179 -40.50 -1.00 -20.38
N MET A 180 -40.33 -2.18 -19.79
CA MET A 180 -40.09 -3.39 -20.57
C MET A 180 -41.25 -4.34 -20.34
N THR A 181 -41.99 -4.50 -21.43
CA THR A 181 -43.24 -5.21 -21.61
C THR A 181 -43.11 -6.69 -21.23
N ARG A 182 -44.08 -7.21 -20.46
CA ARG A 182 -44.22 -8.65 -20.18
C ARG A 182 -44.28 -9.43 -21.50
N PRO A 183 -43.55 -10.55 -21.66
CA PRO A 183 -43.91 -11.52 -22.69
C PRO A 183 -45.24 -12.20 -22.31
N PRO A 184 -46.08 -12.59 -23.29
CA PRO A 184 -47.36 -13.25 -23.03
C PRO A 184 -47.18 -14.65 -22.42
N PRO A 185 -48.17 -15.16 -21.65
CA PRO A 185 -48.07 -16.45 -20.99
C PRO A 185 -48.08 -17.60 -22.00
N ALA A 186 -47.09 -18.48 -21.90
CA ALA A 186 -47.04 -19.73 -22.65
C ALA A 186 -48.20 -20.66 -22.23
N ARG A 187 -48.87 -21.23 -23.23
CA ARG A 187 -49.95 -22.22 -23.10
C ARG A 187 -49.46 -23.46 -22.34
N ARG A 188 -50.25 -23.89 -21.35
CA ARG A 188 -50.15 -25.21 -20.73
C ARG A 188 -50.31 -26.32 -21.79
N SER A 189 -49.40 -27.27 -21.76
CA SER A 189 -49.56 -28.61 -22.37
C SER A 189 -49.04 -29.62 -21.35
N ALA A 190 -49.80 -30.68 -21.15
CA ALA A 190 -49.63 -31.65 -20.07
C ALA A 190 -48.43 -32.58 -20.28
N SER A 191 -47.76 -32.91 -19.15
CA SER A 191 -47.09 -34.15 -18.71
C SER A 191 -46.86 -35.31 -19.72
N PRO A 192 -45.76 -36.10 -19.59
CA PRO A 192 -45.56 -36.89 -18.37
C PRO A 192 -44.13 -37.07 -17.84
N ALA A 193 -44.15 -37.56 -16.59
CA ALA A 193 -43.11 -38.03 -15.69
C ALA A 193 -41.79 -38.51 -16.33
N GLY A 194 -40.68 -37.96 -15.81
CA GLY A 194 -39.31 -38.39 -16.10
C GLY A 194 -38.47 -38.38 -14.82
N THR A 195 -37.97 -39.56 -14.49
CA THR A 195 -37.23 -40.03 -13.31
C THR A 195 -35.98 -39.19 -12.95
N ARG A 196 -35.78 -38.89 -11.66
CA ARG A 196 -34.52 -38.36 -11.10
C ARG A 196 -33.45 -39.47 -11.03
N PRO A 197 -32.19 -39.20 -11.40
CA PRO A 197 -31.05 -39.87 -10.80
C PRO A 197 -30.29 -38.94 -9.83
N ARG A 198 -29.48 -39.60 -9.03
CA ARG A 198 -28.95 -39.21 -7.72
C ARG A 198 -27.71 -38.31 -7.82
N SER A 199 -27.59 -37.47 -6.80
CA SER A 199 -26.38 -36.76 -6.40
C SER A 199 -25.21 -37.74 -6.24
N SER A 200 -24.09 -37.45 -6.91
CA SER A 200 -22.81 -38.14 -6.70
C SER A 200 -21.81 -37.12 -6.17
N ALA A 201 -21.35 -37.37 -4.95
CA ALA A 201 -20.31 -36.62 -4.26
C ALA A 201 -18.98 -36.78 -5.00
N VAL A 202 -18.24 -35.69 -5.13
CA VAL A 202 -16.84 -35.68 -5.58
C VAL A 202 -15.95 -35.70 -4.33
N PRO A 203 -14.98 -36.63 -4.21
CA PRO A 203 -14.07 -36.70 -3.07
C PRO A 203 -12.91 -35.69 -3.21
N SER A 204 -12.54 -35.08 -2.08
CA SER A 204 -11.35 -34.24 -1.92
C SER A 204 -10.06 -35.04 -2.12
N PRO A 205 -9.02 -34.46 -2.78
CA PRO A 205 -7.68 -35.04 -2.74
C PRO A 205 -6.94 -34.66 -1.45
N ALA A 206 -6.22 -35.66 -0.92
CA ALA A 206 -5.45 -35.62 0.32
C ALA A 206 -4.13 -34.85 0.19
N LEU A 207 -3.73 -34.20 1.30
CA LEU A 207 -2.40 -33.63 1.52
C LEU A 207 -1.37 -34.73 1.83
N PRO A 208 -0.18 -34.75 1.22
CA PRO A 208 1.03 -35.26 1.86
C PRO A 208 1.63 -34.11 2.70
N GLY A 209 1.93 -34.25 3.98
CA GLY A 209 2.77 -35.28 4.58
C GLY A 209 4.04 -34.58 5.08
N SER A 210 4.00 -34.13 6.33
CA SER A 210 5.07 -33.40 7.03
C SER A 210 6.32 -34.29 7.16
N GLY A 211 7.41 -33.90 6.49
CA GLY A 211 8.72 -34.50 6.64
C GLY A 211 9.63 -33.62 7.50
N SER A 212 9.83 -34.02 8.76
CA SER A 212 10.90 -33.50 9.62
C SER A 212 12.26 -33.99 9.11
N ALA A 213 13.25 -33.09 9.05
CA ALA A 213 14.67 -33.44 8.95
C ALA A 213 15.47 -32.67 10.01
N PRO A 214 16.55 -33.27 10.55
CA PRO A 214 17.10 -32.93 11.86
C PRO A 214 18.13 -31.79 11.83
N ALA A 215 18.25 -31.13 12.98
CA ALA A 215 19.29 -30.17 13.30
C ALA A 215 20.68 -30.81 13.29
N THR A 216 21.60 -30.27 12.50
CA THR A 216 23.04 -30.48 12.67
C THR A 216 23.64 -29.32 13.45
N SER A 217 24.22 -29.70 14.58
CA SER A 217 24.94 -28.90 15.55
C SER A 217 26.24 -28.33 14.95
N MET A 218 26.50 -27.05 15.20
CA MET A 218 27.83 -26.46 15.09
C MET A 218 28.10 -25.59 16.33
N LYS A 219 29.09 -26.02 17.10
CA LYS A 219 29.84 -25.29 18.13
C LYS A 219 31.23 -25.94 18.18
N PRO A 220 32.27 -25.26 18.68
CA PRO A 220 32.36 -23.85 19.09
C PRO A 220 33.10 -22.95 18.10
#